data_AF-A0A6J7PDW6-F1
#
_entry.id   AF-A0A6J7PDW6-F1
#
_cell.length_a   1.000
_cell.length_b   1.000
_cell.length_c   1.000
_cell.angle_alpha   90.00
_cell.angle_beta   90.00
_cell.angle_gamma   90.00
#
_symmetry.space_group_name_H-M   'P 1'
#
loop_
_entity.id
_entity.type
_entity.pdbx_description
1 polymer ?
#
loop_
_entity_poly.entity_id
_entity_poly.type
_entity_poly.pdbx_seq_one_letter_code
_entity_poly.pdbx_strand_id
1 'polypeptide(L)'
;MYTSFQDHSGSWSRDVRGPRDFHALDHPYPGVVMEVIDAVEGSDRAALDAYLRDEYLPWLHRSPSDPIGQTVWFAPQPLPADKQPDVADIPGLERRFTLLHFVDCDPRECWSQRFAPNGERVAASGQANVVFSAPFIPVVQGTDRYVDELR
;
A
#
# COMPACT_ATOMS: atom_id res chain seq x y z
N MET A 1 4.89 -13.58 -14.31
CA MET A 1 4.46 -13.26 -12.92
C MET A 1 4.54 -11.74 -12.79
N TYR A 2 3.40 -11.04 -12.67
CA TYR A 2 3.32 -9.57 -12.77
C TYR A 2 3.92 -8.84 -11.55
N THR A 3 4.45 -9.59 -10.57
CA THR A 3 5.16 -9.10 -9.39
C THR A 3 6.68 -9.07 -9.59
N SER A 4 7.21 -9.36 -10.78
CA SER A 4 8.66 -9.44 -11.03
C SER A 4 9.41 -8.09 -11.02
N PHE A 5 8.70 -6.96 -10.89
CA PHE A 5 9.29 -5.62 -10.97
C PHE A 5 9.06 -4.80 -9.68
N GLN A 6 9.01 -5.48 -8.53
CA GLN A 6 8.77 -4.87 -7.22
C GLN A 6 9.69 -5.52 -6.19
N ASP A 7 10.51 -4.73 -5.50
CA ASP A 7 11.35 -5.17 -4.41
C ASP A 7 10.63 -4.95 -3.07
N HIS A 8 10.46 -6.02 -2.30
CA HIS A 8 9.94 -5.92 -0.93
C HIS A 8 10.87 -5.04 -0.09
N SER A 9 10.34 -3.96 0.45
CA SER A 9 11.11 -2.93 1.16
C SER A 9 10.89 -2.95 2.67
N GLY A 10 9.71 -3.40 3.11
CA GLY A 10 9.46 -3.60 4.53
C GLY A 10 8.04 -4.01 4.83
N SER A 11 7.84 -4.33 6.10
CA SER A 11 6.55 -4.69 6.66
C SER A 11 6.38 -4.14 8.07
N TRP A 12 5.13 -3.89 8.44
CA TRP A 12 4.68 -3.57 9.78
C TRP A 12 3.53 -4.51 10.12
N SER A 13 3.51 -5.06 11.33
CA SER A 13 2.43 -5.95 11.79
C SER A 13 1.94 -5.53 13.16
N ARG A 14 0.61 -5.54 13.35
CA ARG A 14 -0.01 -5.21 14.64
C ARG A 14 0.25 -6.27 15.71
N ASP A 15 0.27 -7.53 15.32
CA ASP A 15 0.56 -8.67 16.19
C ASP A 15 1.80 -9.43 15.72
N VAL A 16 2.80 -9.54 16.59
CA VAL A 16 4.04 -10.30 16.36
C VAL A 16 3.80 -11.80 16.18
N ARG A 17 2.65 -12.32 16.61
CA ARG A 17 2.19 -13.69 16.40
C ARG A 17 1.21 -13.83 15.22
N GLY A 18 0.89 -12.73 14.55
CA GLY A 18 0.06 -12.71 13.35
C GLY A 18 0.76 -13.34 12.13
N PRO A 19 0.12 -13.27 10.95
CA PRO A 19 0.75 -13.73 9.72
C PRO A 19 2.07 -12.98 9.46
N ARG A 20 3.02 -13.69 8.87
CA ARG A 20 4.23 -13.08 8.31
C ARG A 20 3.87 -12.34 7.03
N ASP A 21 4.69 -11.37 6.64
CA ASP A 21 4.50 -10.58 5.40
C ASP A 21 4.35 -11.44 4.14
N PHE A 22 5.16 -12.49 4.00
CA PHE A 22 5.03 -13.43 2.87
C PHE A 22 3.76 -14.31 2.93
N HIS A 23 3.03 -14.32 4.05
CA HIS A 23 1.71 -14.95 4.17
C HIS A 23 0.55 -13.97 4.01
N ALA A 24 0.81 -12.66 3.87
CA ALA A 24 -0.24 -11.65 3.94
C ALA A 24 -1.33 -11.83 2.87
N LEU A 25 -0.94 -12.25 1.66
CA LEU A 25 -1.86 -12.53 0.56
C LEU A 25 -2.66 -13.84 0.72
N ASP A 26 -2.14 -14.79 1.51
CA ASP A 26 -2.80 -16.06 1.80
C ASP A 26 -3.63 -16.00 3.09
N HIS A 27 -3.38 -15.00 3.94
CA HIS A 27 -4.17 -14.77 5.14
C HIS A 27 -5.55 -14.20 4.77
N PRO A 28 -6.66 -14.68 5.38
CA PRO A 28 -8.01 -14.30 4.99
C PRO A 28 -8.40 -12.92 5.55
N TYR A 29 -7.63 -11.88 5.22
CA TYR A 29 -7.98 -10.50 5.54
C TYR A 29 -9.28 -10.11 4.80
N PRO A 30 -10.27 -9.53 5.50
CA PRO A 30 -11.51 -9.04 4.91
C PRO A 30 -11.33 -7.95 3.84
N GLY A 31 -10.17 -7.28 3.77
CA GLY A 31 -9.87 -6.34 2.72
C GLY A 31 -8.41 -5.93 2.64
N VAL A 32 -8.06 -5.22 1.57
CA VAL A 32 -6.78 -4.55 1.41
C VAL A 32 -7.00 -3.13 0.92
N VAL A 33 -6.26 -2.16 1.45
CA VAL A 33 -6.15 -0.81 0.90
C VAL A 33 -4.78 -0.65 0.27
N MET A 34 -4.75 -0.27 -1.00
CA MET A 34 -3.51 0.03 -1.71
C MET A 34 -3.29 1.53 -1.75
N GLU A 35 -2.11 1.96 -1.34
CA GLU A 35 -1.64 3.34 -1.52
C GLU A 35 -0.39 3.35 -2.40
N VAL A 36 -0.31 4.32 -3.30
CA VAL A 36 0.92 4.65 -4.01
C VAL A 36 1.37 6.00 -3.51
N ILE A 37 2.58 6.07 -2.97
CA ILE A 37 3.13 7.26 -2.34
C ILE A 37 4.43 7.63 -3.04
N ASP A 38 4.52 8.89 -3.43
CA ASP A 38 5.72 9.48 -4.04
C ASP A 38 6.39 10.44 -3.07
N ALA A 39 7.71 10.42 -2.98
CA ALA A 39 8.47 11.48 -2.36
C ALA A 39 8.30 12.79 -3.15
N VAL A 40 8.43 13.92 -2.49
CA VAL A 40 8.45 15.23 -3.16
C VAL A 40 9.63 15.35 -4.13
N GLU A 41 9.54 16.26 -5.10
CA GLU A 41 10.62 16.53 -6.04
C GLU A 41 11.92 16.90 -5.31
N GLY A 42 13.05 16.38 -5.78
CA GLY A 42 14.36 16.57 -5.15
C GLY A 42 14.62 15.68 -3.93
N SER A 43 13.64 14.88 -3.50
CA SER A 43 13.81 13.80 -2.52
C SER A 43 14.03 12.45 -3.22
N ASP A 44 14.32 11.42 -2.45
CA ASP A 44 14.55 10.07 -2.95
C ASP A 44 13.77 9.02 -2.17
N ARG A 45 13.85 7.77 -2.63
CA ARG A 45 13.17 6.63 -2.00
C ARG A 45 13.71 6.30 -0.60
N ALA A 46 14.95 6.61 -0.28
CA ALA A 46 15.50 6.34 1.05
C ALA A 46 14.91 7.32 2.09
N ALA A 47 14.81 8.59 1.73
CA ALA A 47 14.12 9.60 2.53
C ALA A 47 12.63 9.27 2.68
N LEU A 48 11.98 8.80 1.61
CA LEU A 48 10.60 8.32 1.70
C LEU A 48 10.46 7.11 2.64
N ASP A 49 11.36 6.13 2.58
CA ASP A 49 11.31 4.95 3.46
C ASP A 49 11.47 5.35 4.94
N ALA A 50 12.38 6.30 5.22
CA ALA A 50 12.54 6.86 6.56
C ALA A 50 11.26 7.57 7.03
N TYR A 51 10.68 8.45 6.21
CA TYR A 51 9.40 9.09 6.52
C TYR A 51 8.27 8.08 6.77
N LEU A 52 8.19 7.03 5.95
CA LEU A 52 7.20 5.97 6.13
C LEU A 52 7.35 5.28 7.49
N ARG A 53 8.58 4.88 7.85
CA ARG A 53 8.86 4.15 9.09
C ARG A 53 8.74 5.01 10.34
N ASP A 54 9.21 6.25 10.28
CA ASP A 54 9.41 7.07 11.46
C ASP A 54 8.19 7.94 11.77
N GLU A 55 7.39 8.27 10.76
CA GLU A 55 6.27 9.20 10.91
C GLU A 55 4.94 8.63 10.41
N TYR A 56 4.87 8.22 9.14
CA TYR A 56 3.59 7.90 8.51
C TYR A 56 2.96 6.63 9.09
N LEU A 57 3.68 5.52 9.14
CA LEU A 57 3.17 4.25 9.66
C LEU A 57 2.86 4.32 11.16
N PRO A 58 3.73 4.88 12.04
CA PRO A 58 3.38 5.08 13.44
C PRO A 58 2.12 5.93 13.62
N TRP A 59 1.96 7.00 12.82
CA TRP A 59 0.73 7.78 12.83
C TRP A 59 -0.46 6.95 12.36
N LEU A 60 -0.37 6.26 11.22
CA LEU A 60 -1.44 5.46 10.66
C LEU A 60 -1.93 4.44 11.69
N HIS A 61 -1.02 3.74 12.36
CA HIS A 61 -1.31 2.65 13.31
C HIS A 61 -1.57 3.10 14.76
N ARG A 62 -1.66 4.41 15.04
CA ARG A 62 -1.80 4.94 16.42
C ARG A 62 -3.13 4.62 17.14
N SER A 63 -4.11 4.06 16.43
CA SER A 63 -5.46 3.83 16.98
C SER A 63 -5.47 2.61 17.91
N PRO A 64 -6.10 2.67 19.09
CA PRO A 64 -6.32 1.49 19.94
C PRO A 64 -7.16 0.40 19.25
N SER A 65 -8.04 0.79 18.33
CA SER A 65 -8.83 -0.09 17.48
C SER A 65 -8.35 0.01 16.03
N ASP A 66 -7.05 -0.16 15.82
CA ASP A 66 -6.46 -0.11 14.47
C ASP A 66 -6.98 -1.27 13.62
N PRO A 67 -7.72 -1.04 12.52
CA PRO A 67 -8.23 -2.12 11.69
C PRO A 67 -7.14 -2.75 10.82
N ILE A 68 -5.94 -2.16 10.73
CA ILE A 68 -4.87 -2.65 9.88
C ILE A 68 -4.10 -3.74 10.65
N GLY A 69 -4.21 -4.98 10.19
CA GLY A 69 -3.48 -6.11 10.76
C GLY A 69 -2.01 -6.11 10.31
N GLN A 70 -1.77 -5.73 9.05
CA GLN A 70 -0.43 -5.71 8.45
C GLN A 70 -0.32 -4.67 7.34
N THR A 71 0.82 -4.00 7.26
CA THR A 71 1.22 -3.18 6.11
C THR A 71 2.49 -3.76 5.51
N VAL A 72 2.54 -3.91 4.19
CA VAL A 72 3.76 -4.26 3.44
C VAL A 72 3.98 -3.24 2.34
N TRP A 73 5.23 -2.93 2.01
CA TRP A 73 5.51 -1.98 0.94
C TRP A 73 6.67 -2.38 0.03
N PHE A 74 6.56 -1.93 -1.21
CA PHE A 74 7.38 -2.37 -2.32
C PHE A 74 7.92 -1.19 -3.12
N ALA A 75 9.21 -1.25 -3.41
CA ALA A 75 9.91 -0.37 -4.32
C ALA A 75 9.75 -0.89 -5.75
N PRO A 76 9.23 -0.11 -6.70
CA PRO A 76 9.21 -0.55 -8.08
C PRO A 76 10.63 -0.60 -8.65
N GLN A 77 10.89 -1.63 -9.44
CA GLN A 77 12.12 -1.76 -10.20
C GLN A 77 11.99 -1.01 -11.53
N PRO A 78 13.07 -0.38 -12.01
CA PRO A 78 13.10 0.11 -13.38
C PRO A 78 12.93 -1.05 -14.36
N LEU A 79 12.43 -0.74 -15.55
CA LEU A 79 12.34 -1.74 -16.61
C LEU A 79 13.76 -2.24 -16.98
N PRO A 80 13.89 -3.51 -17.40
CA PRO A 80 15.15 -4.04 -17.90
C PRO A 80 15.71 -3.20 -19.05
N ALA A 81 17.04 -3.10 -19.13
CA ALA A 81 17.72 -2.33 -20.18
C ALA A 81 17.43 -2.86 -21.60
N ASP A 82 17.06 -4.13 -21.72
CA ASP A 82 16.68 -4.82 -22.95
C ASP A 82 15.16 -4.84 -23.21
N LYS A 83 14.40 -3.94 -22.56
CA LYS A 83 12.97 -3.75 -22.83
C LYS A 83 12.70 -3.49 -24.32
N GLN A 84 11.49 -3.82 -24.77
CA GLN A 84 11.06 -3.49 -26.14
C GLN A 84 11.13 -1.97 -26.37
N PRO A 85 11.63 -1.49 -27.52
CA PRO A 85 11.85 -0.06 -27.76
C PRO A 85 10.62 0.84 -27.57
N ASP A 86 9.42 0.31 -27.84
CA ASP A 86 8.15 1.04 -27.72
C ASP A 86 7.63 1.11 -26.27
N VAL A 87 8.30 0.43 -25.33
CA VAL A 87 7.92 0.46 -23.92
C VAL A 87 8.58 1.67 -23.25
N ALA A 88 7.77 2.68 -22.93
CA ALA A 88 8.24 3.87 -22.23
C ALA A 88 8.71 3.55 -20.81
N ASP A 89 9.74 4.28 -20.35
CA ASP A 89 10.07 4.29 -18.92
C ASP A 89 8.96 4.98 -18.14
N ILE A 90 8.79 4.55 -16.89
CA ILE A 90 7.83 5.15 -15.98
C ILE A 90 8.57 6.24 -15.20
N PRO A 91 8.19 7.52 -15.35
CA PRO A 91 8.81 8.60 -14.59
C PRO A 91 8.51 8.47 -13.09
N GLY A 92 9.49 8.79 -12.23
CA GLY A 92 9.27 8.89 -10.77
C GLY A 92 9.37 7.56 -10.00
N LEU A 93 9.79 6.46 -10.63
CA LEU A 93 9.96 5.17 -9.95
C LEU A 93 10.98 5.23 -8.81
N GLU A 94 12.02 6.05 -8.97
CA GLU A 94 13.11 6.26 -8.02
C GLU A 94 12.69 6.93 -6.71
N ARG A 95 11.44 7.41 -6.64
CA ARG A 95 10.86 8.12 -5.49
C ARG A 95 9.50 7.56 -5.07
N ARG A 96 9.14 6.35 -5.52
CA ARG A 96 7.82 5.75 -5.30
C ARG A 96 7.88 4.51 -4.40
N PHE A 97 6.87 4.36 -3.56
CA PHE A 97 6.49 3.09 -2.95
C PHE A 97 5.03 2.74 -3.24
N THR A 98 4.75 1.45 -3.34
CA THR A 98 3.39 0.89 -3.26
C THR A 98 3.23 0.23 -1.90
N LEU A 99 2.22 0.64 -1.14
CA LEU A 99 1.86 0.08 0.16
C LEU A 99 0.58 -0.74 0.02
N LEU A 100 0.55 -1.91 0.67
CA LEU A 100 -0.65 -2.73 0.84
C LEU A 100 -0.96 -2.83 2.33
N HIS A 101 -2.11 -2.29 2.72
CA HIS A 101 -2.63 -2.31 4.08
C HIS A 101 -3.73 -3.38 4.18
N PHE A 102 -3.42 -4.49 4.82
CA PHE A 102 -4.35 -5.58 5.05
C PHE A 102 -5.20 -5.29 6.29
N VAL A 103 -6.52 -5.29 6.13
CA VAL A 103 -7.46 -4.85 7.16
C VAL A 103 -8.37 -5.99 7.64
N ASP A 104 -8.69 -5.98 8.94
CA ASP A 104 -9.55 -6.96 9.63
C ASP A 104 -11.05 -6.66 9.53
N CYS A 105 -11.44 -5.71 8.68
CA CYS A 105 -12.82 -5.30 8.45
C CYS A 105 -13.07 -5.05 6.96
N ASP A 106 -14.33 -4.84 6.57
CA ASP A 106 -14.62 -4.30 5.24
C ASP A 106 -13.95 -2.92 5.13
N PRO A 107 -13.10 -2.67 4.13
CA PRO A 107 -12.34 -1.43 4.02
C PRO A 107 -13.25 -0.20 3.87
N ARG A 108 -14.50 -0.37 3.43
CA ARG A 108 -15.51 0.70 3.37
C ARG A 108 -15.88 1.23 4.76
N GLU A 109 -15.83 0.37 5.78
CA GLU A 109 -16.19 0.73 7.17
C GLU A 109 -15.16 1.67 7.79
N CYS A 110 -13.88 1.50 7.45
CA CYS A 110 -12.78 2.28 8.03
C CYS A 110 -12.28 3.40 7.09
N TRP A 111 -12.66 3.40 5.81
CA TRP A 111 -12.17 4.31 4.77
C TRP A 111 -12.14 5.78 5.19
N SER A 112 -13.29 6.36 5.53
CA SER A 112 -13.45 7.79 5.79
C SER A 112 -12.61 8.28 6.97
N GLN A 113 -12.34 7.42 7.95
CA GLN A 113 -11.60 7.78 9.16
C GLN A 113 -10.10 7.46 9.05
N ARG A 114 -9.73 6.45 8.26
CA ARG A 114 -8.39 5.85 8.29
C ARG A 114 -7.56 6.08 7.04
N PHE A 115 -8.20 6.21 5.87
CA PHE A 115 -7.50 6.26 4.58
C PHE A 115 -7.83 7.51 3.77
N ALA A 116 -9.09 7.93 3.71
CA ALA A 116 -9.49 9.12 2.96
C ALA A 116 -8.71 10.40 3.35
N PRO A 117 -8.37 10.65 4.64
CA PRO A 117 -7.60 11.83 5.03
C PRO A 117 -6.09 11.73 4.77
N ASN A 118 -5.57 10.58 4.35
CA ASN A 118 -4.12 10.35 4.27
C ASN A 118 -3.45 11.27 3.26
N GLY A 119 -4.10 11.56 2.13
CA GLY A 119 -3.57 12.46 1.10
C GLY A 119 -3.25 13.85 1.65
N GLU A 120 -4.18 14.47 2.38
CA GLU A 120 -3.98 15.79 2.99
C GLU A 120 -2.90 15.74 4.08
N ARG A 121 -2.91 14.69 4.91
CA ARG A 121 -1.94 14.51 6.00
C ARG A 121 -0.51 14.37 5.48
N VAL A 122 -0.34 13.55 4.45
CA VAL A 122 0.94 13.27 3.81
C VAL A 122 1.44 14.53 3.10
N ALA A 123 0.59 15.21 2.34
CA ALA A 123 0.95 16.50 1.73
C ALA A 123 1.38 17.55 2.77
N ALA A 124 0.68 17.63 3.91
CA ALA A 124 1.01 18.56 5.00
C ALA A 124 2.36 18.28 5.69
N SER A 125 2.95 17.09 5.50
CA SER A 125 4.32 16.81 5.98
C SER A 125 5.40 17.50 5.15
N GLY A 126 5.10 17.85 3.90
CA GLY A 126 6.07 18.34 2.93
C GLY A 126 7.11 17.31 2.46
N GLN A 127 6.98 16.03 2.86
CA GLN A 127 7.93 14.97 2.51
C GLN A 127 7.47 14.11 1.33
N ALA A 128 6.16 13.93 1.16
CA ALA A 128 5.60 12.99 0.21
C ALA A 128 4.19 13.40 -0.25
N ASN A 129 3.65 12.68 -1.24
CA ASN A 129 2.29 12.81 -1.75
C ASN A 129 1.68 11.42 -1.99
N VAL A 130 0.45 11.21 -1.54
CA VAL A 130 -0.35 10.03 -1.95
C VAL A 130 -0.88 10.31 -3.36
N VAL A 131 -0.43 9.53 -4.34
CA VAL A 131 -0.83 9.69 -5.75
C VAL A 131 -1.95 8.75 -6.17
N PHE A 132 -2.19 7.70 -5.38
CA PHE A 132 -3.32 6.79 -5.53
C PHE A 132 -3.66 6.17 -4.17
N SER A 133 -4.95 6.02 -3.90
CA SER A 133 -5.44 5.24 -2.76
C SER A 133 -6.75 4.57 -3.15
N ALA A 134 -6.87 3.26 -2.97
CA ALA A 134 -8.10 2.53 -3.24
C ALA A 134 -8.29 1.32 -2.32
N PRO A 135 -9.53 1.05 -1.87
CA PRO A 135 -9.88 -0.16 -1.16
C PRO A 135 -10.24 -1.29 -2.13
N PHE A 136 -9.87 -2.51 -1.77
CA PHE A 136 -10.22 -3.74 -2.49
C PHE A 136 -10.82 -4.75 -1.52
N ILE A 137 -11.93 -5.34 -1.93
CA ILE A 137 -12.63 -6.39 -1.19
C ILE A 137 -12.36 -7.70 -1.94
N PRO A 138 -11.87 -8.76 -1.26
CA PRO A 138 -11.60 -10.02 -1.91
C PRO A 138 -12.90 -10.64 -2.44
N VAL A 139 -12.85 -11.13 -3.67
CA VAL A 139 -13.91 -11.97 -4.22
C VAL A 139 -13.88 -13.33 -3.54
N VAL A 140 -15.04 -13.84 -3.13
CA VAL A 140 -15.15 -15.19 -2.57
C VAL A 140 -15.39 -16.16 -3.72
N GLN A 141 -14.30 -16.79 -4.18
CA GLN A 141 -14.31 -17.72 -5.30
C GLN A 141 -15.30 -18.88 -5.05
N GLY A 142 -16.11 -19.20 -6.06
CA GLY A 142 -17.14 -20.24 -5.96
C GLY A 142 -18.42 -19.81 -5.24
N THR A 143 -18.63 -18.51 -5.04
CA THR A 143 -19.89 -17.97 -4.50
C THR A 143 -20.43 -16.86 -5.39
N ASP A 144 -21.75 -16.61 -5.32
CA ASP A 144 -22.39 -15.47 -5.97
C ASP A 144 -22.27 -14.18 -5.12
N ARG A 145 -21.40 -14.19 -4.10
CA ARG A 145 -21.23 -13.06 -3.19
C ARG A 145 -20.70 -11.85 -3.97
N TYR A 146 -21.42 -10.73 -3.88
CA TYR A 146 -21.20 -9.47 -4.59
C TYR A 146 -21.54 -9.46 -6.09
N VAL A 147 -22.01 -10.57 -6.68
CA VAL A 147 -22.37 -10.60 -8.11
C VAL A 147 -23.56 -9.67 -8.41
N ASP A 148 -24.48 -9.53 -7.46
CA ASP A 148 -25.63 -8.63 -7.55
C ASP A 148 -25.28 -7.14 -7.44
N GLU A 149 -24.06 -6.81 -6.99
CA GLU A 149 -23.56 -5.45 -6.81
C GLU A 149 -22.74 -4.91 -8.01
N LEU A 150 -22.39 -5.74 -9.01
CA LEU A 150 -21.50 -5.40 -10.15
C LEU A 150 -22.18 -4.66 -11.33
N ARG A 151 -23.16 -3.78 -11.08
CA ARG A 151 -23.90 -3.08 -12.15
C ARG A 151 -23.15 -1.93 -12.79
#